data_AF-A0A7X6ZVI0-F1
#
_entry.id   AF-A0A7X6ZVI0-F1
#
_cell.length_a   1.000
_cell.length_b   1.000
_cell.length_c   1.000
_cell.angle_alpha   90.00
_cell.angle_beta   90.00
_cell.angle_gamma   90.00
#
_symmetry.space_group_name_H-M   'P 1'
#
loop_
_entity.id
_entity.type
_entity.pdbx_description
1 polymer ?
#
loop_
_entity_poly.entity_id
_entity_poly.type
_entity_poly.pdbx_seq_one_letter_code
_entity_poly.pdbx_strand_id
1 'polypeptide(L)'
;MRDGIVISVAKNADGCSMDAINIIISDKKIGGVITGYVNDSSSPIVTLDYNTKYKVLKNAEKSISSVGNGILAYLDAFSNIAYIDVSNSAGYSFGLLLKTVKGKGISGIVKMEIYSQDNKMHVYELDNSVTIDGNKYNDADEIIEAIAIIGQLTINGKQLPNGCFPVRYLTNSYNKIIKIDTAEMGNGEADDKLITMENGRYNYTSDGCLGYTIPLNASSRVLKITLPNNYTITDLENENNLNFTTASSAFKKGSTYGVAAYKCDSNSYFPELLITIGGYGFNYTDPLMMISSISEAYDDESQTTLPYVKGIKQGNEVSVKVSERFAEDFNSRNFVVGDVIRYISDNQGKMIVIDGSPAVVKYNLNSKKIMLGNIDQGSTLDLNSTKTTDKSAHLMYGYAKFRQQGLLQVAYITYGNGTEYNIRPDNIDWDSNLIYVNISASVPVTVFDSSKRTGKQVYSGTYDDIKDYSHNGDEYSRVLLKYRSSELKEVIVFNDSSLAE
;
A
#
# COMPACT_ATOMS: atom_id res chain seq x y z
N MET A 1 24.87 -7.78 -21.63
CA MET A 1 25.79 -7.39 -20.55
C MET A 1 24.98 -7.41 -19.26
N ARG A 2 25.36 -8.24 -18.29
CA ARG A 2 24.86 -8.13 -16.90
C ARG A 2 25.83 -7.20 -16.17
N ASP A 3 25.29 -6.27 -15.39
CA ASP A 3 25.98 -5.46 -14.38
C ASP A 3 27.04 -4.43 -14.84
N GLY A 4 26.69 -3.49 -15.72
CA GLY A 4 27.40 -2.19 -15.77
C GLY A 4 28.90 -2.22 -16.11
N ILE A 5 29.41 -3.28 -16.74
CA ILE A 5 30.81 -3.38 -17.15
C ILE A 5 30.94 -3.03 -18.64
N VAL A 6 31.87 -2.12 -18.98
CA VAL A 6 32.16 -1.73 -20.36
C VAL A 6 33.41 -2.44 -20.85
N ILE A 7 33.31 -3.07 -22.02
CA ILE A 7 34.44 -3.73 -22.69
C ILE A 7 34.95 -2.81 -23.81
N SER A 8 36.25 -2.50 -23.77
CA SER A 8 36.96 -1.77 -24.83
C SER A 8 37.95 -2.68 -25.52
N VAL A 9 38.07 -2.57 -26.84
CA VAL A 9 39.07 -3.29 -27.63
C VAL A 9 40.04 -2.27 -28.21
N ALA A 10 41.33 -2.44 -27.94
CA ALA A 10 42.37 -1.57 -28.47
C ALA A 10 43.16 -2.29 -29.58
N LYS A 11 43.59 -1.54 -30.60
CA LYS A 11 44.57 -2.03 -31.58
C LYS A 11 45.88 -2.30 -30.84
N ASN A 12 46.52 -3.43 -31.09
CA ASN A 12 47.82 -3.71 -30.52
C ASN A 12 48.86 -2.66 -30.93
N ALA A 13 49.84 -2.43 -30.06
CA ALA A 13 51.01 -1.63 -30.38
C ALA A 13 51.71 -2.18 -31.63
N ASP A 14 52.30 -1.28 -32.42
CA ASP A 14 53.07 -1.65 -33.61
C ASP A 14 54.23 -2.57 -33.19
N GLY A 15 54.23 -3.82 -33.70
CA GLY A 15 55.22 -4.85 -33.39
C GLY A 15 54.71 -6.07 -32.62
N CYS A 16 53.46 -6.08 -32.13
CA CYS A 16 52.83 -7.29 -31.58
C CYS A 16 52.33 -8.23 -32.70
N SER A 17 52.33 -9.55 -32.47
CA SER A 17 51.80 -10.51 -33.44
C SER A 17 50.31 -10.22 -33.73
N MET A 18 49.87 -10.51 -34.96
CA MET A 18 48.48 -10.31 -35.40
C MET A 18 47.45 -11.17 -34.65
N ASP A 19 47.89 -12.05 -33.74
CA ASP A 19 47.06 -13.05 -33.06
C ASP A 19 46.64 -12.67 -31.63
N ALA A 20 47.05 -11.51 -31.12
CA ALA A 20 46.65 -11.05 -29.79
C ALA A 20 45.51 -10.01 -29.87
N ILE A 21 44.50 -10.10 -29.00
CA ILE A 21 43.49 -9.05 -28.82
C ILE A 21 43.61 -8.54 -27.38
N ASN A 22 43.89 -7.25 -27.22
CA ASN A 22 43.84 -6.60 -25.92
C ASN A 22 42.41 -6.18 -25.59
N ILE A 23 41.81 -6.87 -24.64
CA ILE A 23 40.50 -6.56 -24.07
C ILE A 23 40.75 -5.79 -22.77
N ILE A 24 40.24 -4.56 -22.70
CA ILE A 24 40.30 -3.73 -21.50
C ILE A 24 38.90 -3.65 -20.93
N ILE A 25 38.77 -3.96 -19.65
CA ILE A 25 37.50 -3.92 -18.92
C ILE A 25 37.50 -2.66 -18.06
N SER A 26 36.48 -1.83 -18.20
CA SER A 26 36.27 -0.64 -17.37
C SER A 26 35.01 -0.81 -16.54
N ASP A 27 35.15 -0.61 -15.23
CA ASP A 27 34.08 -0.50 -14.23
C ASP A 27 33.81 0.96 -13.83
N LYS A 28 34.48 1.91 -14.48
CA LYS A 28 34.36 3.33 -14.17
C LYS A 28 32.98 3.83 -14.56
N LYS A 29 32.31 4.45 -13.58
CA LYS A 29 31.03 5.14 -13.74
C LYS A 29 31.15 6.58 -13.31
N ILE A 30 30.37 7.43 -13.96
CA ILE A 30 30.22 8.84 -13.62
C ILE A 30 28.74 9.16 -13.55
N GLY A 31 28.38 10.03 -12.62
CA GLY A 31 27.02 10.56 -12.48
C GLY A 31 27.09 12.08 -12.46
N GLY A 32 26.04 12.73 -12.93
CA GLY A 32 25.93 14.19 -12.92
C GLY A 32 24.78 14.69 -13.77
N VAL A 33 24.52 16.00 -13.68
CA VAL A 33 23.50 16.69 -14.49
C VAL A 33 24.08 17.07 -15.84
N ILE A 34 23.38 16.79 -16.93
CA ILE A 34 23.74 17.29 -18.26
C ILE A 34 23.55 18.81 -18.25
N THR A 35 24.63 19.57 -18.21
CA THR A 35 24.60 21.04 -18.26
C THR A 35 24.89 21.58 -19.67
N GLY A 36 25.29 20.72 -20.59
CA GLY A 36 25.51 21.07 -21.99
C GLY A 36 25.60 19.84 -22.88
N TYR A 37 25.06 19.95 -24.09
CA TYR A 37 25.14 18.91 -25.11
C TYR A 37 25.50 19.54 -26.45
N VAL A 38 26.60 19.10 -27.05
CA VAL A 38 27.02 19.52 -28.39
C VAL A 38 26.92 18.32 -29.31
N ASN A 39 25.96 18.36 -30.22
CA ASN A 39 25.80 17.32 -31.23
C ASN A 39 26.77 17.57 -32.40
N ASP A 40 28.01 17.10 -32.26
CA ASP A 40 28.96 17.00 -33.35
C ASP A 40 28.77 15.66 -34.07
N SER A 41 28.52 15.73 -35.37
CA SER A 41 28.32 14.58 -36.28
C SER A 41 29.38 13.47 -36.17
N SER A 42 30.57 13.78 -35.64
CA SER A 42 31.68 12.84 -35.48
C SER A 42 31.85 12.30 -34.05
N SER A 43 31.43 13.04 -33.03
CA SER A 43 31.57 12.67 -31.60
C SER A 43 30.75 13.62 -30.72
N PRO A 44 29.50 13.27 -30.37
CA PRO A 44 28.70 14.08 -29.45
C PRO A 44 29.41 14.29 -28.13
N ILE A 45 29.31 15.50 -27.55
CA ILE A 45 29.95 15.85 -26.28
C ILE A 45 28.87 16.23 -25.26
N VAL A 46 28.89 15.58 -24.11
CA VAL A 46 28.08 15.93 -22.94
C VAL A 46 28.96 16.63 -21.92
N THR A 47 28.46 17.73 -21.36
CA THR A 47 29.07 18.41 -20.21
C THR A 47 28.27 18.04 -18.97
N LEU A 48 28.94 17.52 -17.95
CA LEU A 48 28.35 17.20 -16.65
C LEU A 48 28.79 18.20 -15.58
N ASP A 49 27.84 18.56 -14.72
CA ASP A 49 28.01 19.41 -13.53
C ASP A 49 28.84 20.69 -13.82
N TYR A 50 28.56 21.33 -14.95
CA TYR A 50 29.18 22.57 -15.44
C TYR A 50 30.67 22.52 -15.81
N ASN A 51 31.41 21.47 -15.44
CA ASN A 51 32.87 21.51 -15.49
C ASN A 51 33.52 20.41 -16.34
N THR A 52 32.89 19.24 -16.51
CA THR A 52 33.58 18.10 -17.14
C THR A 52 32.92 17.66 -18.43
N LYS A 53 33.71 17.63 -19.53
CA LYS A 53 33.25 17.24 -20.86
C LYS A 53 33.62 15.80 -21.17
N TYR A 54 32.65 15.03 -21.64
CA TYR A 54 32.83 13.64 -22.05
C TYR A 54 32.36 13.45 -23.48
N LYS A 55 33.14 12.74 -24.29
CA LYS A 55 32.67 12.25 -25.58
C LYS A 55 31.69 11.11 -25.35
N VAL A 56 30.62 11.07 -26.13
CA VAL A 56 29.62 10.02 -26.08
C VAL A 56 29.76 9.14 -27.31
N LEU A 57 29.90 7.83 -27.08
CA LEU A 57 29.92 6.86 -28.17
C LEU A 57 28.52 6.76 -28.79
N LYS A 58 28.48 6.51 -30.10
CA LYS A 58 27.25 6.51 -30.92
C LYS A 58 26.14 5.60 -30.39
N ASN A 59 26.49 4.51 -29.71
CA ASN A 59 25.55 3.57 -29.10
C ASN A 59 24.86 4.15 -27.84
N ALA A 60 25.53 5.04 -27.11
CA ALA A 60 24.97 5.72 -25.94
C ALA A 60 24.25 7.03 -26.29
N GLU A 61 24.48 7.59 -27.48
CA GLU A 61 23.91 8.87 -27.93
C GLU A 61 22.36 8.89 -27.85
N LYS A 62 21.71 7.79 -28.24
CA LYS A 62 20.24 7.67 -28.19
C LYS A 62 19.66 7.71 -26.78
N SER A 63 20.50 7.50 -25.77
CA SER A 63 20.13 7.51 -24.36
C SER A 63 20.45 8.84 -23.67
N ILE A 64 20.99 9.81 -24.40
CA ILE A 64 21.20 11.17 -23.89
C ILE A 64 19.84 11.87 -23.81
N SER A 65 19.43 12.21 -22.60
CA SER A 65 18.24 13.03 -22.30
C SER A 65 18.51 14.52 -22.55
N SER A 66 17.49 15.38 -22.45
CA SER A 66 17.69 16.83 -22.58
C SER A 66 18.62 17.39 -21.49
N VAL A 67 19.26 18.53 -21.79
CA VAL A 67 19.99 19.35 -20.80
C VAL A 67 19.08 19.63 -19.60
N GLY A 68 19.65 19.55 -18.39
CA GLY A 68 18.95 19.65 -17.11
C GLY A 68 18.62 18.29 -16.48
N ASN A 69 18.61 17.21 -17.27
CA ASN A 69 18.48 15.86 -16.73
C ASN A 69 19.85 15.33 -16.33
N GLY A 70 19.95 14.64 -15.21
CA GLY A 70 21.17 13.90 -14.92
C GLY A 70 21.16 12.47 -15.42
N ILE A 71 22.36 11.91 -15.43
CA ILE A 71 22.66 10.59 -15.96
C ILE A 71 23.56 9.82 -15.00
N LEU A 72 23.46 8.49 -15.03
CA LEU A 72 24.55 7.59 -14.63
C LEU A 72 25.13 6.99 -15.91
N ALA A 73 26.38 7.32 -16.21
CA ALA A 73 27.08 6.91 -17.41
C ALA A 73 28.28 6.01 -17.08
N TYR A 74 28.50 5.01 -17.93
CA TYR A 74 29.61 4.07 -17.82
C TYR A 74 30.67 4.41 -18.85
N LEU A 75 31.91 4.49 -18.38
CA LEU A 75 33.03 4.93 -19.18
C LEU A 75 33.76 3.74 -19.77
N ASP A 76 34.18 3.89 -21.03
CA ASP A 76 35.16 3.00 -21.64
C ASP A 76 36.56 3.21 -21.05
N ALA A 77 37.52 2.38 -21.46
CA ALA A 77 38.91 2.50 -21.01
C ALA A 77 39.58 3.84 -21.39
N PHE A 78 38.99 4.61 -22.29
CA PHE A 78 39.48 5.88 -22.80
C PHE A 78 38.69 7.08 -22.23
N SER A 79 37.87 6.85 -21.21
CA SER A 79 37.03 7.88 -20.53
C SER A 79 35.93 8.49 -21.41
N ASN A 80 35.46 7.77 -22.44
CA ASN A 80 34.26 8.15 -23.19
C ASN A 80 33.04 7.46 -22.59
N ILE A 81 31.88 8.12 -22.68
CA ILE A 81 30.59 7.53 -22.28
C ILE A 81 30.19 6.47 -23.31
N ALA A 82 30.24 5.21 -22.90
CA ALA A 82 29.92 4.08 -23.75
C ALA A 82 28.51 3.53 -23.52
N TYR A 83 27.93 3.80 -22.36
CA TYR A 83 26.58 3.40 -22.00
C TYR A 83 26.01 4.40 -21.00
N ILE A 84 24.73 4.74 -21.14
CA ILE A 84 23.98 5.56 -20.18
C ILE A 84 22.89 4.66 -19.61
N ASP A 85 22.91 4.49 -18.30
CA ASP A 85 21.85 3.80 -17.60
C ASP A 85 20.69 4.76 -17.36
N VAL A 86 19.74 4.71 -18.28
CA VAL A 86 18.50 5.49 -18.24
C VAL A 86 17.59 5.09 -17.07
N SER A 87 17.83 3.94 -16.42
CA SER A 87 17.11 3.57 -15.19
C SER A 87 17.70 4.23 -13.94
N ASN A 88 18.96 4.67 -14.01
CA ASN A 88 19.66 5.47 -13.00
C ASN A 88 20.02 6.86 -13.55
N SER A 89 19.22 7.40 -14.48
CA SER A 89 19.39 8.80 -14.87
C SER A 89 19.37 9.63 -13.59
N ALA A 90 20.41 10.43 -13.30
CA ALA A 90 20.41 11.47 -12.27
C ALA A 90 19.39 12.60 -12.57
N GLY A 91 18.21 12.23 -13.08
CA GLY A 91 17.00 12.94 -12.82
C GLY A 91 16.63 12.78 -11.35
N TYR A 92 15.80 13.70 -10.91
CA TYR A 92 15.31 13.67 -9.55
C TYR A 92 14.62 12.37 -9.19
N SER A 93 14.87 11.91 -7.97
CA SER A 93 14.15 10.82 -7.34
C SER A 93 13.12 11.38 -6.38
N PHE A 94 11.99 10.67 -6.24
CA PHE A 94 11.02 10.96 -5.19
C PHE A 94 11.31 10.08 -3.97
N GLY A 95 10.96 10.62 -2.81
CA GLY A 95 10.96 9.87 -1.57
C GLY A 95 10.12 10.54 -0.50
N LEU A 96 10.02 9.85 0.63
CA LEU A 96 9.53 10.42 1.87
C LEU A 96 10.71 10.56 2.81
N LEU A 97 11.06 11.80 3.18
CA LEU A 97 12.00 12.02 4.26
C LEU A 97 11.34 11.54 5.56
N LEU A 98 12.08 10.77 6.35
CA LEU A 98 11.63 10.28 7.64
C LEU A 98 12.43 10.91 8.78
N LYS A 99 13.72 11.16 8.56
CA LYS A 99 14.62 11.65 9.60
C LYS A 99 15.81 12.38 9.03
N THR A 100 16.27 13.39 9.75
CA THR A 100 17.51 14.12 9.47
C THR A 100 18.37 14.16 10.72
N VAL A 101 19.66 13.86 10.60
CA VAL A 101 20.61 13.88 11.71
C VAL A 101 21.91 14.57 11.31
N LYS A 102 22.46 15.37 12.21
CA LYS A 102 23.83 15.90 12.10
C LYS A 102 24.81 14.88 12.69
N GLY A 103 25.78 14.45 11.90
CA GLY A 103 26.82 13.52 12.32
C GLY A 103 27.68 14.09 13.46
N LYS A 104 28.04 13.23 14.42
CA LYS A 104 28.94 13.59 15.52
C LYS A 104 30.40 13.61 15.01
N GLY A 105 30.91 14.78 14.63
CA GLY A 105 32.28 14.95 14.16
C GLY A 105 32.59 16.40 13.75
N ILE A 106 33.87 16.71 13.52
CA ILE A 106 34.36 18.06 13.22
C ILE A 106 33.79 18.62 11.91
N SER A 107 33.46 17.75 10.93
CA SER A 107 32.91 18.15 9.63
C SER A 107 31.39 18.32 9.61
N GLY A 108 30.66 17.98 10.69
CA GLY A 108 29.23 18.25 10.80
C GLY A 108 28.33 17.66 9.71
N ILE A 109 28.70 16.57 9.03
CA ILE A 109 27.95 16.04 7.88
C ILE A 109 26.49 15.75 8.25
N VAL A 110 25.55 16.29 7.46
CA VAL A 110 24.12 16.01 7.61
C VAL A 110 23.77 14.73 6.86
N LYS A 111 22.95 13.87 7.49
CA LYS A 111 22.41 12.65 6.89
C LYS A 111 20.90 12.70 6.88
N MET A 112 20.30 12.22 5.80
CA MET A 112 18.86 12.11 5.61
C MET A 112 18.47 10.65 5.36
N GLU A 113 17.48 10.20 6.11
CA GLU A 113 16.89 8.89 5.98
C GLU A 113 15.60 9.00 5.15
N ILE A 114 15.62 8.44 3.95
CA ILE A 114 14.57 8.62 2.93
C ILE A 114 14.05 7.25 2.50
N TYR A 115 12.74 7.05 2.57
CA TYR A 115 12.09 5.94 1.86
C TYR A 115 11.95 6.33 0.39
N SER A 116 12.71 5.65 -0.46
CA SER A 116 12.90 6.03 -1.86
C SER A 116 11.96 5.27 -2.79
N GLN A 117 11.75 5.83 -3.98
CA GLN A 117 10.95 5.27 -5.07
C GLN A 117 11.32 3.84 -5.52
N ASP A 118 12.51 3.35 -5.15
CA ASP A 118 12.97 1.98 -5.37
C ASP A 118 12.49 0.99 -4.28
N ASN A 119 11.57 1.43 -3.40
CA ASN A 119 11.01 0.66 -2.29
C ASN A 119 12.04 0.27 -1.24
N LYS A 120 12.96 1.18 -0.90
CA LYS A 120 14.00 0.94 0.09
C LYS A 120 14.23 2.15 0.98
N MET A 121 14.61 1.86 2.22
CA MET A 121 15.19 2.85 3.12
C MET A 121 16.65 3.12 2.77
N HIS A 122 16.96 4.38 2.52
CA HIS A 122 18.33 4.84 2.28
C HIS A 122 18.71 5.91 3.29
N VAL A 123 19.95 5.83 3.77
CA VAL A 123 20.59 6.91 4.55
C VAL A 123 21.58 7.61 3.63
N TYR A 124 21.19 8.77 3.14
CA TYR A 124 22.02 9.61 2.28
C TYR A 124 22.83 10.60 3.10
N GLU A 125 24.08 10.82 2.73
CA GLU A 125 24.85 11.97 3.18
C GLU A 125 24.53 13.17 2.29
N LEU A 126 24.45 14.36 2.86
CA LEU A 126 24.37 15.59 2.09
C LEU A 126 25.78 15.99 1.67
N ASP A 127 25.87 16.58 0.48
CA ASP A 127 27.13 17.17 0.03
C ASP A 127 27.46 18.42 0.87
N ASN A 128 28.71 18.87 0.83
CA ASN A 128 29.15 20.07 1.59
C ASN A 128 28.42 21.35 1.14
N SER A 129 27.77 21.29 -0.02
CA SER A 129 27.01 22.37 -0.60
C SER A 129 25.73 21.78 -1.20
N VAL A 130 24.59 22.07 -0.58
CA VAL A 130 23.28 21.54 -0.97
C VAL A 130 22.34 22.68 -1.34
N THR A 131 21.52 22.48 -2.35
CA THR A 131 20.42 23.39 -2.66
C THR A 131 19.12 22.84 -2.09
N ILE A 132 18.43 23.61 -1.25
CA ILE A 132 17.10 23.26 -0.70
C ILE A 132 16.15 24.37 -1.14
N ASP A 133 15.12 24.00 -1.91
CA ASP A 133 14.09 24.91 -2.42
C ASP A 133 14.70 26.15 -3.11
N GLY A 134 15.71 25.93 -3.95
CA GLY A 134 16.44 26.97 -4.68
C GLY A 134 17.52 27.72 -3.89
N ASN A 135 17.51 27.67 -2.55
CA ASN A 135 18.53 28.31 -1.72
C ASN A 135 19.74 27.39 -1.53
N LYS A 136 20.95 27.93 -1.64
CA LYS A 136 22.21 27.18 -1.49
C LYS A 136 22.76 27.31 -0.08
N TYR A 137 22.98 26.19 0.58
CA TYR A 137 23.50 26.09 1.94
C TYR A 137 24.87 25.41 1.92
N ASN A 138 25.81 25.93 2.70
CA ASN A 138 27.18 25.38 2.82
C ASN A 138 27.55 25.01 4.25
N ASP A 139 26.65 25.26 5.21
CA ASP A 139 26.85 24.95 6.62
C ASP A 139 25.80 23.94 7.10
N ALA A 140 26.23 23.02 7.95
CA ALA A 140 25.40 21.94 8.43
C ALA A 140 24.28 22.39 9.38
N ASP A 141 24.51 23.41 10.21
CA ASP A 141 23.47 23.94 11.10
C ASP A 141 22.41 24.68 10.28
N GLU A 142 22.82 25.48 9.29
CA GLU A 142 21.88 26.14 8.38
C GLU A 142 21.00 25.13 7.61
N ILE A 143 21.58 24.01 7.17
CA ILE A 143 20.84 22.92 6.51
C ILE A 143 19.81 22.30 7.46
N ILE A 144 20.19 22.01 8.70
CA ILE A 144 19.28 21.42 9.69
C ILE A 144 18.14 22.38 10.01
N GLU A 145 18.43 23.67 10.18
CA GLU A 145 17.43 24.71 10.42
C GLU A 145 16.47 24.84 9.23
N ALA A 146 16.99 24.86 7.99
CA ALA A 146 16.18 24.92 6.78
C ALA A 146 15.25 23.70 6.66
N ILE A 147 15.72 22.50 7.03
CA ILE A 147 14.88 21.29 7.02
C ILE A 147 13.84 21.31 8.14
N ALA A 148 14.20 21.82 9.32
CA ALA A 148 13.34 21.81 10.50
C ALA A 148 12.12 22.74 10.39
N ILE A 149 12.20 23.78 9.54
CA ILE A 149 11.09 24.71 9.32
C ILE A 149 10.06 24.20 8.29
N ILE A 150 10.39 23.16 7.52
CA ILE A 150 9.48 22.60 6.52
C ILE A 150 8.23 22.07 7.21
N GLY A 151 7.08 22.54 6.73
CA GLY A 151 5.77 22.24 7.26
C GLY A 151 5.48 20.74 7.34
N GLN A 152 4.80 20.36 8.42
CA GLN A 152 4.32 19.01 8.65
C GLN A 152 3.26 18.65 7.60
N LEU A 153 3.48 17.54 6.88
CA LEU A 153 2.48 17.06 5.92
C LEU A 153 1.23 16.57 6.65
N THR A 154 0.08 17.16 6.33
CA THR A 154 -1.23 16.70 6.80
C THR A 154 -2.03 16.13 5.64
N ILE A 155 -2.49 14.88 5.71
CA ILE A 155 -3.37 14.29 4.68
C ILE A 155 -4.65 13.81 5.34
N ASN A 156 -5.80 14.31 4.86
CA ASN A 156 -7.12 13.94 5.42
C ASN A 156 -7.18 14.11 6.96
N GLY A 157 -6.65 15.23 7.46
CA GLY A 157 -6.59 15.54 8.90
C GLY A 157 -5.59 14.70 9.71
N LYS A 158 -4.86 13.78 9.08
CA LYS A 158 -3.79 13.00 9.71
C LYS A 158 -2.44 13.67 9.44
N GLN A 159 -1.78 14.10 10.50
CA GLN A 159 -0.47 14.72 10.45
C GLN A 159 0.62 13.64 10.46
N LEU A 160 1.51 13.64 9.45
CA LEU A 160 2.75 12.88 9.54
C LEU A 160 3.64 13.43 10.66
N PRO A 161 4.55 12.65 11.25
CA PRO A 161 5.49 13.14 12.25
C PRO A 161 6.27 14.37 11.79
N ASN A 162 6.71 15.21 12.73
CA ASN A 162 7.54 16.37 12.42
C ASN A 162 8.83 15.94 11.71
N GLY A 163 9.21 16.68 10.66
CA GLY A 163 10.35 16.33 9.80
C GLY A 163 10.06 15.24 8.76
N CYS A 164 8.81 14.77 8.68
CA CYS A 164 8.37 13.82 7.66
C CYS A 164 7.59 14.52 6.55
N PHE A 165 8.17 14.57 5.34
CA PHE A 165 7.57 15.24 4.18
C PHE A 165 8.05 14.65 2.85
N PRO A 166 7.26 14.78 1.77
CA PRO A 166 7.69 14.40 0.44
C PRO A 166 8.89 15.22 0.02
N VAL A 167 9.85 14.54 -0.59
CA VAL A 167 11.01 15.18 -1.20
C VAL A 167 11.17 14.71 -2.62
N ARG A 168 11.61 15.63 -3.46
CA ARG A 168 12.20 15.34 -4.75
C ARG A 168 13.68 15.70 -4.63
N TYR A 169 14.58 14.73 -4.80
CA TYR A 169 16.00 14.92 -4.51
C TYR A 169 16.92 14.44 -5.63
N LEU A 170 18.10 15.03 -5.69
CA LEU A 170 19.14 14.71 -6.66
C LEU A 170 20.43 14.32 -5.93
N THR A 171 21.05 13.23 -6.39
CA THR A 171 22.34 12.76 -5.87
C THR A 171 23.47 12.96 -6.88
N ASN A 172 24.69 13.16 -6.37
CA ASN A 172 25.90 13.17 -7.18
C ASN A 172 26.46 11.75 -7.39
N SER A 173 27.59 11.64 -8.12
CA SER A 173 28.26 10.35 -8.39
C SER A 173 28.74 9.60 -7.14
N TYR A 174 28.85 10.26 -5.99
CA TYR A 174 29.19 9.66 -4.70
C TYR A 174 27.95 9.29 -3.87
N ASN A 175 26.76 9.34 -4.46
CA ASN A 175 25.48 9.11 -3.80
C ASN A 175 25.20 10.08 -2.64
N LYS A 176 25.74 11.31 -2.72
CA LYS A 176 25.40 12.38 -1.79
C LYS A 176 24.32 13.27 -2.36
N ILE A 177 23.39 13.71 -1.53
CA ILE A 177 22.32 14.64 -1.94
C ILE A 177 22.94 16.01 -2.19
N ILE A 178 22.71 16.54 -3.39
CA ILE A 178 23.15 17.88 -3.82
C ILE A 178 21.99 18.86 -4.00
N LYS A 179 20.76 18.36 -4.20
CA LYS A 179 19.56 19.19 -4.32
C LYS A 179 18.34 18.50 -3.72
N ILE A 180 17.50 19.27 -3.05
CA ILE A 180 16.23 18.86 -2.46
C ILE A 180 15.20 19.91 -2.86
N ASP A 181 14.09 19.45 -3.44
CA ASP A 181 12.89 20.24 -3.64
C ASP A 181 11.78 19.65 -2.75
N THR A 182 11.12 20.53 -2.02
CA THR A 182 10.02 20.24 -1.11
C THR A 182 8.74 20.86 -1.66
N ALA A 183 7.62 20.65 -0.97
CA ALA A 183 6.37 21.31 -1.35
C ALA A 183 6.35 22.82 -1.05
N GLU A 184 7.34 23.33 -0.31
CA GLU A 184 7.51 24.74 0.00
C GLU A 184 8.33 25.40 -1.12
N MET A 185 7.78 26.47 -1.72
CA MET A 185 8.48 27.18 -2.78
C MET A 185 9.46 28.18 -2.17
N GLY A 186 10.75 28.01 -2.42
CA GLY A 186 11.77 28.96 -2.02
C GLY A 186 12.04 30.06 -3.06
N ASN A 187 12.89 31.00 -2.69
CA ASN A 187 13.24 32.15 -3.54
C ASN A 187 14.15 31.71 -4.70
N GLY A 188 13.70 31.93 -5.94
CA GLY A 188 14.52 31.70 -7.14
C GLY A 188 14.46 30.30 -7.74
N GLU A 189 13.48 29.47 -7.34
CA GLU A 189 13.25 28.19 -8.01
C GLU A 189 12.75 28.37 -9.45
N ALA A 190 13.26 27.51 -10.34
CA ALA A 190 12.78 27.38 -11.71
C ALA A 190 11.40 26.70 -11.75
N ASP A 191 10.86 26.54 -12.97
CA ASP A 191 9.54 25.96 -13.20
C ASP A 191 9.47 24.45 -12.89
N ASP A 192 10.60 23.78 -12.64
CA ASP A 192 10.73 22.34 -12.39
C ASP A 192 10.81 21.99 -10.89
N LYS A 193 9.85 22.42 -10.08
CA LYS A 193 9.83 22.24 -8.61
C LYS A 193 8.66 21.38 -8.14
N LEU A 194 8.75 20.81 -6.94
CA LEU A 194 7.66 20.00 -6.39
C LEU A 194 6.47 20.89 -5.94
N ILE A 195 5.39 20.92 -6.71
CA ILE A 195 4.22 21.76 -6.44
C ILE A 195 3.09 20.90 -5.89
N THR A 196 2.49 21.32 -4.77
CA THR A 196 1.25 20.73 -4.27
C THR A 196 0.12 21.01 -5.26
N MET A 197 -0.49 19.96 -5.81
CA MET A 197 -1.69 20.07 -6.65
C MET A 197 -2.94 20.15 -5.78
N GLU A 198 -3.14 19.15 -4.94
CA GLU A 198 -4.36 18.92 -4.17
C GLU A 198 -4.03 18.12 -2.92
N ASN A 199 -4.80 18.33 -1.86
CA ASN A 199 -4.66 17.59 -0.62
C ASN A 199 -6.01 17.45 0.07
N GLY A 200 -6.40 16.21 0.35
CA GLY A 200 -7.70 15.95 0.96
C GLY A 200 -8.14 14.50 0.88
N ARG A 201 -9.45 14.32 0.88
CA ARG A 201 -10.11 13.01 0.85
C ARG A 201 -10.94 12.88 -0.42
N TYR A 202 -10.58 11.94 -1.30
CA TYR A 202 -11.16 11.83 -2.62
C TYR A 202 -11.59 10.39 -2.94
N ASN A 203 -12.69 10.25 -3.68
CA ASN A 203 -13.13 8.97 -4.24
C ASN A 203 -12.41 8.69 -5.57
N TYR A 204 -11.92 7.46 -5.76
CA TYR A 204 -11.38 7.03 -7.06
C TYR A 204 -12.51 6.61 -8.01
N THR A 205 -12.63 7.32 -9.12
CA THR A 205 -13.75 7.21 -10.08
C THR A 205 -13.47 6.19 -11.19
N SER A 206 -14.50 5.86 -11.97
CA SER A 206 -14.38 4.94 -13.12
C SER A 206 -13.42 5.46 -14.20
N ASP A 207 -13.29 6.78 -14.28
CA ASP A 207 -12.61 7.50 -15.36
C ASP A 207 -11.12 7.69 -15.08
N GLY A 208 -10.63 7.11 -13.97
CA GLY A 208 -9.22 7.20 -13.59
C GLY A 208 -8.87 8.48 -12.82
N CYS A 209 -9.84 9.16 -12.22
CA CYS A 209 -9.61 10.38 -11.44
C CYS A 209 -9.86 10.15 -9.95
N LEU A 210 -9.16 10.92 -9.10
CA LEU A 210 -9.54 11.10 -7.70
C LEU A 210 -10.37 12.38 -7.58
N GLY A 211 -11.61 12.26 -7.09
CA GLY A 211 -12.48 13.40 -6.83
C GLY A 211 -12.90 14.22 -8.04
N TYR A 212 -12.68 13.69 -9.25
CA TYR A 212 -12.80 14.42 -10.53
C TYR A 212 -11.84 15.61 -10.69
N THR A 213 -10.91 15.82 -9.76
CA THR A 213 -9.95 16.96 -9.78
C THR A 213 -8.53 16.52 -10.07
N ILE A 214 -8.16 15.28 -9.71
CA ILE A 214 -6.80 14.76 -9.89
C ILE A 214 -6.86 13.62 -10.92
N PRO A 215 -6.58 13.88 -12.21
CA PRO A 215 -6.51 12.82 -13.20
C PRO A 215 -5.24 11.99 -13.00
N LEU A 216 -5.35 10.66 -13.08
CA LEU A 216 -4.22 9.76 -12.91
C LEU A 216 -3.83 9.14 -14.24
N ASN A 217 -2.52 8.98 -14.46
CA ASN A 217 -1.99 8.22 -15.58
C ASN A 217 -1.09 7.08 -15.10
N ALA A 218 -0.64 6.23 -16.02
CA ALA A 218 0.20 5.09 -15.68
C ALA A 218 1.58 5.48 -15.11
N SER A 219 2.06 6.69 -15.40
CA SER A 219 3.34 7.22 -14.90
C SER A 219 3.25 7.87 -13.52
N SER A 220 2.05 8.18 -13.02
CA SER A 220 1.87 8.74 -11.68
C SER A 220 2.36 7.75 -10.63
N ARG A 221 3.40 8.14 -9.89
CA ARG A 221 3.98 7.34 -8.80
C ARG A 221 3.13 7.54 -7.56
N VAL A 222 2.87 6.46 -6.84
CA VAL A 222 2.05 6.47 -5.63
C VAL A 222 2.85 5.88 -4.48
N LEU A 223 3.22 6.71 -3.50
CA LEU A 223 3.67 6.24 -2.21
C LEU A 223 2.45 5.92 -1.34
N LYS A 224 2.22 4.63 -1.11
CA LYS A 224 1.25 4.14 -0.15
C LYS A 224 1.86 4.13 1.25
N ILE A 225 1.18 4.77 2.18
CA ILE A 225 1.51 4.76 3.60
C ILE A 225 0.37 4.02 4.34
N THR A 226 0.66 2.79 4.74
CA THR A 226 -0.26 1.86 5.39
C THR A 226 -0.04 1.92 6.89
N LEU A 227 -0.87 2.70 7.58
CA LEU A 227 -0.75 2.93 9.01
C LEU A 227 -2.04 2.53 9.72
N PRO A 228 -1.96 2.03 10.96
CA PRO A 228 -3.15 1.82 11.77
C PRO A 228 -3.84 3.16 12.11
N ASN A 229 -5.02 3.09 12.71
CA ASN A 229 -5.78 4.29 13.08
C ASN A 229 -5.03 5.18 14.10
N ASN A 230 -4.24 4.60 15.00
CA ASN A 230 -3.42 5.28 16.01
C ASN A 230 -1.93 4.99 15.77
N TYR A 231 -1.33 5.63 14.77
CA TYR A 231 0.07 5.40 14.41
C TYR A 231 1.03 6.32 15.17
N THR A 232 2.27 5.85 15.32
CA THR A 232 3.39 6.61 15.88
C THR A 232 4.43 6.92 14.80
N ILE A 233 5.51 7.62 15.14
CA ILE A 233 6.63 7.85 14.21
C ILE A 233 7.33 6.55 13.80
N THR A 234 7.49 5.60 14.73
CA THR A 234 8.02 4.25 14.48
C THR A 234 7.16 3.50 13.44
N ASP A 235 5.88 3.88 13.38
CA ASP A 235 4.91 3.64 12.30
C ASP A 235 5.48 3.71 10.90
N LEU A 236 6.07 4.87 10.66
CA LEU A 236 6.52 5.32 9.36
C LEU A 236 7.97 4.94 9.10
N GLU A 237 8.76 4.78 10.16
CA GLU A 237 10.14 4.24 10.06
C GLU A 237 10.13 2.76 9.66
N ASN A 238 9.03 2.02 9.91
CA ASN A 238 8.90 0.66 9.43
C ASN A 238 8.60 0.64 7.91
N GLU A 239 9.61 0.26 7.12
CA GLU A 239 9.53 0.18 5.66
C GLU A 239 8.40 -0.72 5.15
N ASN A 240 7.90 -1.67 5.95
CA ASN A 240 6.77 -2.53 5.59
C ASN A 240 5.43 -1.79 5.50
N ASN A 241 5.35 -0.61 6.10
CA ASN A 241 4.19 0.26 6.02
C ASN A 241 4.25 1.20 4.81
N LEU A 242 5.37 1.22 4.09
CA LEU A 242 5.60 2.09 2.94
C LEU A 242 5.68 1.26 1.67
N ASN A 243 5.12 1.78 0.57
CA ASN A 243 5.21 1.11 -0.73
C ASN A 243 4.99 2.10 -1.88
N PHE A 244 6.01 2.31 -2.69
CA PHE A 244 5.91 2.94 -4.00
C PHE A 244 5.34 1.97 -5.05
N THR A 245 4.27 2.42 -5.69
CA THR A 245 3.61 1.69 -6.78
C THR A 245 3.12 2.68 -7.85
N THR A 246 2.44 2.18 -8.87
CA THR A 246 1.83 3.00 -9.92
C THR A 246 0.35 3.26 -9.64
N ALA A 247 -0.22 4.32 -10.20
CA ALA A 247 -1.64 4.62 -10.02
C ALA A 247 -2.59 3.47 -10.42
N SER A 248 -2.24 2.69 -11.44
CA SER A 248 -3.05 1.56 -11.94
C SER A 248 -3.26 0.43 -10.92
N SER A 249 -2.29 0.21 -10.04
CA SER A 249 -2.33 -0.77 -8.95
C SER A 249 -2.66 -0.12 -7.60
N ALA A 250 -2.67 1.21 -7.53
CA ALA A 250 -2.82 1.92 -6.28
C ALA A 250 -4.27 1.97 -5.79
N PHE A 251 -5.21 2.15 -6.72
CA PHE A 251 -6.57 2.56 -6.39
C PHE A 251 -7.62 1.56 -6.86
N LYS A 252 -8.65 1.38 -6.03
CA LYS A 252 -9.81 0.52 -6.31
C LYS A 252 -11.03 1.40 -6.56
N LYS A 253 -11.69 1.21 -7.71
CA LYS A 253 -12.87 1.99 -8.11
C LYS A 253 -13.93 2.04 -7.00
N GLY A 254 -14.44 3.25 -6.74
CA GLY A 254 -15.44 3.54 -5.72
C GLY A 254 -14.90 3.56 -4.29
N SER A 255 -13.58 3.53 -4.09
CA SER A 255 -12.96 3.63 -2.76
C SER A 255 -12.49 5.06 -2.50
N THR A 256 -12.51 5.47 -1.24
CA THR A 256 -12.06 6.79 -0.79
C THR A 256 -10.65 6.71 -0.22
N TYR A 257 -9.81 7.70 -0.56
CA TYR A 257 -8.42 7.77 -0.13
C TYR A 257 -8.12 9.16 0.46
N GLY A 258 -7.30 9.20 1.50
CA GLY A 258 -6.58 10.42 1.86
C GLY A 258 -5.40 10.56 0.91
N VAL A 259 -5.31 11.68 0.20
CA VAL A 259 -4.34 11.90 -0.87
C VAL A 259 -3.70 13.27 -0.73
N ALA A 260 -2.38 13.33 -0.89
CA ALA A 260 -1.66 14.54 -1.28
C ALA A 260 -1.03 14.29 -2.65
N ALA A 261 -1.32 15.15 -3.62
CA ALA A 261 -0.86 15.03 -4.99
C ALA A 261 0.11 16.16 -5.32
N TYR A 262 1.19 15.82 -6.01
CA TYR A 262 2.27 16.74 -6.38
C TYR A 262 2.64 16.58 -7.85
N LYS A 263 3.02 17.69 -8.49
CA LYS A 263 3.55 17.74 -9.86
C LYS A 263 4.85 18.54 -9.89
N CYS A 264 5.71 18.27 -10.86
CA CYS A 264 6.93 19.04 -11.05
C CYS A 264 6.83 20.02 -12.22
N ASP A 265 6.12 19.65 -13.28
CA ASP A 265 5.77 20.56 -14.36
C ASP A 265 4.48 21.32 -14.03
N SER A 266 4.58 22.65 -13.94
CA SER A 266 3.43 23.53 -13.70
C SER A 266 2.32 23.39 -14.77
N ASN A 267 2.68 23.01 -16.00
CA ASN A 267 1.75 22.78 -17.11
C ASN A 267 1.18 21.36 -17.15
N SER A 268 1.72 20.43 -16.35
CA SER A 268 1.17 19.09 -16.26
C SER A 268 -0.19 19.09 -15.57
N TYR A 269 -1.13 18.37 -16.18
CA TYR A 269 -2.42 18.03 -15.57
C TYR A 269 -2.34 16.79 -14.67
N PHE A 270 -1.29 15.98 -14.81
CA PHE A 270 -1.12 14.74 -14.07
C PHE A 270 -0.14 14.91 -12.91
N PRO A 271 -0.40 14.30 -11.75
CA PRO A 271 0.56 14.23 -10.67
C PRO A 271 1.72 13.31 -11.03
N GLU A 272 2.92 13.69 -10.62
CA GLU A 272 4.13 12.87 -10.71
C GLU A 272 4.33 12.05 -9.45
N LEU A 273 3.95 12.60 -8.29
CA LEU A 273 3.95 11.93 -6.99
C LEU A 273 2.58 12.07 -6.33
N LEU A 274 2.02 10.96 -5.88
CA LEU A 274 0.91 10.92 -4.94
C LEU A 274 1.38 10.25 -3.66
N ILE A 275 0.96 10.80 -2.53
CA ILE A 275 1.07 10.15 -1.23
C ILE A 275 -0.33 9.82 -0.78
N THR A 276 -0.54 8.56 -0.38
CA THR A 276 -1.80 8.14 0.25
C THR A 276 -1.54 7.73 1.68
N ILE A 277 -2.18 8.39 2.64
CA ILE A 277 -2.14 8.01 4.06
C ILE A 277 -3.41 7.31 4.45
N GLY A 278 -3.25 6.28 5.26
CA GLY A 278 -4.36 5.46 5.70
C GLY A 278 -4.65 4.43 4.65
N GLY A 279 -3.66 3.56 4.40
CA GLY A 279 -3.94 2.22 3.93
C GLY A 279 -5.12 1.69 4.75
N TYR A 280 -6.28 1.66 4.10
CA TYR A 280 -7.49 1.05 4.58
C TYR A 280 -8.02 1.66 5.89
N GLY A 281 -8.60 2.87 5.83
CA GLY A 281 -9.81 3.04 6.65
C GLY A 281 -10.74 1.90 6.25
N PHE A 282 -11.14 1.03 7.21
CA PHE A 282 -11.88 -0.20 6.92
C PHE A 282 -12.87 0.06 5.81
N ASN A 283 -12.57 -0.49 4.63
CA ASN A 283 -13.56 -0.41 3.61
C ASN A 283 -14.56 -1.48 4.03
N TYR A 284 -15.81 -1.12 4.26
CA TYR A 284 -16.86 -2.13 4.50
C TYR A 284 -16.91 -3.17 3.35
N THR A 285 -16.21 -2.90 2.24
CA THR A 285 -15.98 -3.84 1.13
C THR A 285 -14.88 -4.88 1.35
N ASP A 286 -14.01 -4.75 2.36
CA ASP A 286 -12.91 -5.71 2.62
C ASP A 286 -13.47 -7.09 2.96
N PRO A 287 -12.96 -8.18 2.34
CA PRO A 287 -13.52 -9.51 2.54
C PRO A 287 -13.51 -9.98 3.99
N LEU A 288 -14.52 -10.75 4.36
CA LEU A 288 -14.58 -11.39 5.67
C LEU A 288 -13.64 -12.60 5.67
N MET A 289 -13.03 -12.88 6.81
CA MET A 289 -12.31 -14.13 7.05
C MET A 289 -12.95 -14.83 8.24
N MET A 290 -13.35 -16.08 8.06
CA MET A 290 -13.74 -16.95 9.16
C MET A 290 -12.53 -17.74 9.65
N ILE A 291 -12.24 -17.65 10.95
CA ILE A 291 -11.07 -18.28 11.56
C ILE A 291 -11.27 -19.80 11.66
N SER A 292 -10.36 -20.56 11.07
CA SER A 292 -10.33 -22.03 11.13
C SER A 292 -9.34 -22.57 12.16
N SER A 293 -8.24 -21.85 12.40
CA SER A 293 -7.27 -22.16 13.46
C SER A 293 -6.42 -20.94 13.78
N ILE A 294 -6.00 -20.83 15.04
CA ILE A 294 -4.97 -19.89 15.49
C ILE A 294 -3.84 -20.73 16.08
N SER A 295 -2.63 -20.41 15.67
CA SER A 295 -1.40 -21.08 16.10
C SER A 295 -0.31 -20.04 16.25
N GLU A 296 0.89 -20.48 16.55
CA GLU A 296 2.08 -19.65 16.60
C GLU A 296 3.05 -20.09 15.50
N ALA A 297 3.71 -19.15 14.85
CA ALA A 297 4.73 -19.41 13.85
C ALA A 297 5.94 -18.50 14.06
N TYR A 298 7.14 -19.05 13.89
CA TYR A 298 8.36 -18.24 13.88
C TYR A 298 8.37 -17.32 12.66
N ASP A 299 8.78 -16.07 12.87
CA ASP A 299 8.95 -15.07 11.84
C ASP A 299 10.43 -14.74 11.69
N ASP A 300 11.00 -15.09 10.54
CA ASP A 300 12.44 -14.94 10.29
C ASP A 300 12.88 -13.47 10.29
N GLU A 301 11.96 -12.56 9.94
CA GLU A 301 12.23 -11.13 9.85
C GLU A 301 12.27 -10.47 11.24
N SER A 302 11.26 -10.71 12.09
CA SER A 302 11.28 -10.20 13.46
C SER A 302 12.12 -11.05 14.41
N GLN A 303 12.51 -12.26 14.01
CA GLN A 303 13.16 -13.28 14.85
C GLN A 303 12.34 -13.63 16.11
N THR A 304 11.02 -13.50 16.02
CA THR A 304 10.09 -13.76 17.12
C THR A 304 8.99 -14.74 16.70
N THR A 305 8.31 -15.33 17.69
CA THR A 305 7.14 -16.17 17.44
C THR A 305 5.90 -15.29 17.43
N LEU A 306 5.14 -15.33 16.33
CA LEU A 306 3.98 -14.47 16.12
C LEU A 306 2.71 -15.30 15.94
N PRO A 307 1.52 -14.76 16.29
CA PRO A 307 0.26 -15.42 15.99
C PRO A 307 0.11 -15.68 14.49
N TYR A 308 -0.32 -16.88 14.14
CA TYR A 308 -0.53 -17.35 12.78
C TYR A 308 -1.97 -17.85 12.64
N VAL A 309 -2.74 -17.16 11.81
CA VAL A 309 -4.17 -17.37 11.65
C VAL A 309 -4.44 -18.03 10.31
N LYS A 310 -5.15 -19.16 10.33
CA LYS A 310 -5.70 -19.79 9.12
C LYS A 310 -7.20 -19.63 9.08
N GLY A 311 -7.77 -19.50 7.89
CA GLY A 311 -9.21 -19.35 7.73
C GLY A 311 -9.64 -19.39 6.28
N ILE A 312 -10.93 -19.15 6.06
CA ILE A 312 -11.52 -19.05 4.73
C ILE A 312 -11.92 -17.59 4.49
N LYS A 313 -11.49 -17.03 3.35
CA LYS A 313 -11.75 -15.66 2.91
C LYS A 313 -12.23 -15.70 1.46
N GLN A 314 -13.46 -15.26 1.19
CA GLN A 314 -14.11 -15.38 -0.13
C GLN A 314 -14.05 -16.81 -0.71
N GLY A 315 -14.28 -17.83 0.13
CA GLY A 315 -14.24 -19.23 -0.30
C GLY A 315 -12.83 -19.80 -0.54
N ASN A 316 -11.77 -19.04 -0.29
CA ASN A 316 -10.40 -19.53 -0.41
C ASN A 316 -9.74 -19.70 0.95
N GLU A 317 -8.97 -20.76 1.13
CA GLU A 317 -8.13 -20.91 2.31
C GLU A 317 -7.00 -19.88 2.28
N VAL A 318 -6.89 -19.12 3.37
CA VAL A 318 -5.87 -18.11 3.56
C VAL A 318 -5.18 -18.34 4.89
N SER A 319 -3.88 -18.05 4.91
CA SER A 319 -3.09 -18.06 6.13
C SER A 319 -2.32 -16.75 6.23
N VAL A 320 -2.28 -16.17 7.41
CA VAL A 320 -1.69 -14.85 7.65
C VAL A 320 -1.03 -14.81 9.02
N LYS A 321 0.21 -14.29 9.06
CA LYS A 321 0.89 -13.94 10.32
C LYS A 321 0.37 -12.60 10.82
N VAL A 322 0.26 -12.45 12.13
CA VAL A 322 0.00 -11.16 12.77
C VAL A 322 1.32 -10.43 12.92
N SER A 323 1.37 -9.17 12.51
CA SER A 323 2.56 -8.34 12.69
C SER A 323 2.88 -8.19 14.18
N GLU A 324 4.17 -8.20 14.52
CA GLU A 324 4.67 -8.23 15.91
C GLU A 324 4.02 -7.18 16.81
N ARG A 325 3.90 -5.96 16.31
CA ARG A 325 3.27 -4.85 17.03
C ARG A 325 1.82 -5.12 17.43
N PHE A 326 1.09 -5.90 16.62
CA PHE A 326 -0.33 -6.19 16.83
C PHE A 326 -0.57 -7.55 17.46
N ALA A 327 0.49 -8.30 17.77
CA ALA A 327 0.38 -9.62 18.37
C ALA A 327 -0.31 -9.56 19.75
N GLU A 328 0.05 -8.58 20.58
CA GLU A 328 -0.57 -8.39 21.90
C GLU A 328 -2.06 -8.02 21.80
N ASP A 329 -2.41 -7.04 20.95
CA ASP A 329 -3.82 -6.67 20.70
C ASP A 329 -4.61 -7.87 20.15
N PHE A 330 -4.06 -8.59 19.18
CA PHE A 330 -4.67 -9.78 18.61
C PHE A 330 -4.96 -10.83 19.69
N ASN A 331 -3.97 -11.14 20.52
CA ASN A 331 -4.10 -12.13 21.59
C ASN A 331 -5.11 -11.67 22.65
N SER A 332 -5.14 -10.38 23.00
CA SER A 332 -6.09 -9.82 23.97
C SER A 332 -7.57 -9.97 23.55
N ARG A 333 -7.83 -10.07 22.24
CA ARG A 333 -9.18 -10.28 21.68
C ARG A 333 -9.68 -11.72 21.80
N ASN A 334 -8.82 -12.66 22.22
CA ASN A 334 -9.17 -14.05 22.52
C ASN A 334 -9.96 -14.74 21.40
N PHE A 335 -9.53 -14.60 20.15
CA PHE A 335 -10.20 -15.21 18.99
C PHE A 335 -10.31 -16.73 19.08
N VAL A 336 -11.42 -17.26 18.58
CA VAL A 336 -11.69 -18.70 18.53
C VAL A 336 -12.08 -19.15 17.11
N VAL A 337 -12.06 -20.46 16.88
CA VAL A 337 -12.54 -21.05 15.62
C VAL A 337 -14.02 -20.68 15.41
N GLY A 338 -14.36 -20.24 14.19
CA GLY A 338 -15.69 -19.77 13.82
C GLY A 338 -15.89 -18.25 13.96
N ASP A 339 -15.01 -17.54 14.68
CA ASP A 339 -15.04 -16.07 14.70
C ASP A 339 -14.84 -15.51 13.29
N VAL A 340 -15.56 -14.43 12.97
CA VAL A 340 -15.48 -13.75 11.68
C VAL A 340 -14.83 -12.40 11.86
N ILE A 341 -13.68 -12.21 11.22
CA ILE A 341 -12.88 -10.98 11.33
C ILE A 341 -12.78 -10.25 9.99
N ARG A 342 -12.51 -8.96 10.07
CA ARG A 342 -11.98 -8.15 8.96
C ARG A 342 -10.61 -7.69 9.35
N TYR A 343 -9.67 -7.81 8.42
CA TYR A 343 -8.30 -7.41 8.67
C TYR A 343 -7.65 -6.78 7.44
N ILE A 344 -6.64 -6.00 7.73
CA ILE A 344 -5.77 -5.33 6.77
C ILE A 344 -4.38 -5.92 6.90
N SER A 345 -3.72 -6.13 5.76
CA SER A 345 -2.33 -6.57 5.70
C SER A 345 -1.39 -5.43 5.33
N ASP A 346 -0.15 -5.49 5.82
CA ASP A 346 0.97 -4.69 5.33
C ASP A 346 1.44 -5.14 3.94
N ASN A 347 2.53 -4.54 3.44
CA ASN A 347 3.09 -4.88 2.13
C ASN A 347 3.69 -6.31 2.06
N GLN A 348 3.97 -6.94 3.20
CA GLN A 348 4.45 -8.32 3.32
C GLN A 348 3.31 -9.33 3.49
N GLY A 349 2.08 -8.84 3.62
CA GLY A 349 0.90 -9.66 3.84
C GLY A 349 0.58 -9.94 5.31
N LYS A 350 1.36 -9.43 6.28
CA LYS A 350 1.09 -9.64 7.71
C LYS A 350 -0.06 -8.76 8.17
N MET A 351 -0.89 -9.29 9.06
CA MET A 351 -2.04 -8.60 9.62
C MET A 351 -1.59 -7.47 10.54
N ILE A 352 -1.99 -6.23 10.21
CA ILE A 352 -1.64 -5.01 10.95
C ILE A 352 -2.85 -4.28 11.54
N VAL A 353 -4.07 -4.60 11.11
CA VAL A 353 -5.27 -4.06 11.75
C VAL A 353 -6.36 -5.11 11.70
N ILE A 354 -7.06 -5.33 12.81
CA ILE A 354 -8.36 -5.99 12.85
C ILE A 354 -9.38 -4.90 13.14
N ASP A 355 -10.59 -4.99 12.55
CA ASP A 355 -11.70 -4.04 12.76
C ASP A 355 -11.73 -3.48 14.20
N GLY A 356 -12.10 -2.21 14.38
CA GLY A 356 -12.23 -1.59 15.70
C GLY A 356 -13.27 -2.29 16.60
N SER A 357 -13.98 -3.28 16.05
CA SER A 357 -14.80 -4.25 16.78
C SER A 357 -14.00 -5.54 17.10
N PRO A 358 -14.23 -6.19 18.25
CA PRO A 358 -13.53 -7.42 18.63
C PRO A 358 -13.69 -8.54 17.62
N ALA A 359 -14.77 -8.58 16.83
CA ALA A 359 -14.97 -9.34 15.58
C ALA A 359 -16.25 -8.83 14.89
N VAL A 360 -16.50 -9.20 13.63
CA VAL A 360 -17.83 -9.01 12.99
C VAL A 360 -18.85 -9.95 13.63
N VAL A 361 -18.46 -11.20 13.87
CA VAL A 361 -19.18 -12.18 14.69
C VAL A 361 -18.18 -12.81 15.64
N LYS A 362 -18.43 -12.66 16.94
CA LYS A 362 -17.59 -13.19 18.01
C LYS A 362 -18.34 -14.26 18.79
N TYR A 363 -17.80 -15.46 18.88
CA TYR A 363 -18.37 -16.56 19.66
C TYR A 363 -17.92 -16.50 21.11
N ASN A 364 -18.90 -16.68 22.00
CA ASN A 364 -18.68 -17.08 23.37
C ASN A 364 -19.21 -18.51 23.53
N LEU A 365 -18.31 -19.47 23.33
CA LEU A 365 -18.64 -20.90 23.35
C LEU A 365 -19.18 -21.36 24.70
N ASN A 366 -18.74 -20.72 25.80
CA ASN A 366 -19.15 -21.08 27.15
C ASN A 366 -20.59 -20.67 27.45
N SER A 367 -21.01 -19.48 26.99
CA SER A 367 -22.34 -18.95 27.26
C SER A 367 -23.35 -19.20 26.12
N LYS A 368 -22.93 -19.85 25.03
CA LYS A 368 -23.71 -20.02 23.80
C LYS A 368 -24.25 -18.67 23.29
N LYS A 369 -23.42 -17.63 23.38
CA LYS A 369 -23.75 -16.28 22.90
C LYS A 369 -22.83 -15.86 21.77
N ILE A 370 -23.32 -14.89 21.00
CA ILE A 370 -22.54 -14.18 19.99
C ILE A 370 -22.55 -12.69 20.28
N MET A 371 -21.46 -12.02 19.95
CA MET A 371 -21.42 -10.57 19.86
C MET A 371 -21.28 -10.18 18.39
N LEU A 372 -22.10 -9.21 17.98
CA LEU A 372 -22.15 -8.73 16.60
C LEU A 372 -21.52 -7.34 16.50
N GLY A 373 -20.62 -7.19 15.54
CA GLY A 373 -19.90 -5.95 15.25
C GLY A 373 -20.27 -5.41 13.88
N ASN A 374 -20.65 -4.13 13.80
CA ASN A 374 -20.83 -3.39 12.55
C ASN A 374 -21.87 -4.01 11.59
N ILE A 375 -22.95 -4.60 12.14
CA ILE A 375 -24.11 -5.10 11.39
C ILE A 375 -25.09 -3.95 11.11
N ASP A 376 -25.68 -3.93 9.92
CA ASP A 376 -26.68 -2.92 9.57
C ASP A 376 -27.95 -3.12 10.38
N GLN A 377 -28.40 -2.02 10.97
CA GLN A 377 -29.71 -1.95 11.60
C GLN A 377 -30.73 -1.61 10.53
N GLY A 378 -31.52 -2.61 10.17
CA GLY A 378 -32.55 -2.44 9.19
C GLY A 378 -33.95 -2.33 9.78
N SER A 379 -34.66 -1.21 9.64
CA SER A 379 -36.13 -1.22 9.62
C SER A 379 -36.63 -1.07 8.19
N THR A 380 -37.33 -2.06 7.65
CA THR A 380 -38.19 -1.87 6.48
C THR A 380 -39.61 -1.82 7.01
N LEU A 381 -40.13 -0.61 7.23
CA LEU A 381 -41.47 -0.42 7.78
C LEU A 381 -42.57 -0.80 6.77
N ASP A 382 -42.26 -0.83 5.46
CA ASP A 382 -43.10 -1.41 4.41
C ASP A 382 -42.29 -1.79 3.16
N LEU A 383 -42.91 -2.51 2.22
CA LEU A 383 -42.33 -2.90 0.91
C LEU A 383 -42.02 -1.70 -0.03
N ASN A 384 -42.52 -0.49 0.28
CA ASN A 384 -42.29 0.73 -0.50
C ASN A 384 -41.13 1.56 0.05
N SER A 385 -40.63 1.24 1.24
CA SER A 385 -39.53 1.92 1.91
C SER A 385 -38.20 1.43 1.35
N THR A 386 -37.70 2.08 0.30
CA THR A 386 -36.30 1.92 -0.12
C THR A 386 -35.39 2.40 1.02
N LYS A 387 -34.60 1.48 1.60
CA LYS A 387 -33.47 1.89 2.45
C LYS A 387 -32.41 2.53 1.56
N THR A 388 -32.38 3.86 1.55
CA THR A 388 -31.21 4.59 1.09
C THR A 388 -30.13 4.46 2.15
N THR A 389 -28.96 3.96 1.77
CA THR A 389 -27.83 3.84 2.67
C THR A 389 -26.69 4.69 2.14
N ASP A 390 -26.03 5.45 3.02
CA ASP A 390 -24.85 6.23 2.63
C ASP A 390 -23.58 5.36 2.54
N LYS A 391 -23.70 4.07 2.87
CA LYS A 391 -22.59 3.12 2.88
C LYS A 391 -22.62 2.27 1.61
N SER A 392 -21.46 2.10 0.98
CA SER A 392 -21.32 1.26 -0.21
C SER A 392 -21.26 -0.24 0.09
N ALA A 393 -21.18 -0.65 1.37
CA ALA A 393 -21.21 -2.06 1.76
C ALA A 393 -21.94 -2.27 3.08
N HIS A 394 -22.58 -3.44 3.16
CA HIS A 394 -23.58 -3.79 4.16
C HIS A 394 -23.36 -5.18 4.72
N LEU A 395 -23.67 -5.35 6.00
CA LEU A 395 -23.64 -6.64 6.68
C LEU A 395 -25.00 -6.88 7.32
N MET A 396 -25.62 -8.01 6.97
CA MET A 396 -26.92 -8.39 7.51
C MET A 396 -26.79 -9.76 8.16
N TYR A 397 -27.30 -9.89 9.38
CA TYR A 397 -27.25 -11.13 10.14
C TYR A 397 -28.66 -11.65 10.40
N GLY A 398 -28.87 -12.95 10.23
CA GLY A 398 -30.18 -13.56 10.41
C GLY A 398 -30.16 -15.09 10.37
N TYR A 399 -31.35 -15.65 10.12
CA TYR A 399 -31.62 -17.08 10.22
C TYR A 399 -32.26 -17.57 8.91
N ALA A 400 -31.78 -18.69 8.39
CA ALA A 400 -32.28 -19.27 7.15
C ALA A 400 -33.70 -19.85 7.35
N LYS A 401 -34.72 -19.21 6.78
CA LYS A 401 -36.12 -19.63 6.90
C LYS A 401 -36.49 -20.68 5.84
N PHE A 402 -36.19 -20.36 4.59
CA PHE A 402 -36.60 -21.15 3.43
C PHE A 402 -35.54 -21.06 2.34
N ARG A 403 -35.31 -22.15 1.62
CA ARG A 403 -34.43 -22.18 0.45
C ARG A 403 -35.05 -22.98 -0.70
N GLN A 404 -34.97 -22.44 -1.92
CA GLN A 404 -35.32 -23.16 -3.15
C GLN A 404 -34.55 -22.62 -4.36
N GLN A 405 -33.89 -23.49 -5.13
CA GLN A 405 -33.26 -23.16 -6.42
C GLN A 405 -32.34 -21.91 -6.40
N GLY A 406 -31.50 -21.78 -5.38
CA GLY A 406 -30.58 -20.64 -5.21
C GLY A 406 -31.20 -19.43 -4.50
N LEU A 407 -32.52 -19.37 -4.36
CA LEU A 407 -33.18 -18.39 -3.49
C LEU A 407 -33.02 -18.82 -2.02
N LEU A 408 -32.63 -17.89 -1.17
CA LEU A 408 -32.61 -17.99 0.27
C LEU A 408 -33.48 -16.90 0.87
N GLN A 409 -34.40 -17.29 1.75
CA GLN A 409 -35.18 -16.39 2.58
C GLN A 409 -34.56 -16.35 3.98
N VAL A 410 -34.25 -15.16 4.45
CA VAL A 410 -33.59 -14.92 5.74
C VAL A 410 -34.50 -14.09 6.63
N ALA A 411 -34.85 -14.61 7.80
CA ALA A 411 -35.44 -13.83 8.89
C ALA A 411 -34.31 -13.09 9.60
N TYR A 412 -34.25 -11.77 9.45
CA TYR A 412 -33.15 -10.97 10.01
C TYR A 412 -33.58 -10.32 11.32
N ILE A 413 -32.62 -10.17 12.24
CA ILE A 413 -32.85 -9.50 13.52
C ILE A 413 -32.01 -8.23 13.56
N THR A 414 -32.65 -7.12 13.88
CA THR A 414 -31.96 -5.87 14.20
C THR A 414 -31.35 -5.96 15.59
N TYR A 415 -30.04 -6.17 15.61
CA TYR A 415 -29.25 -6.14 16.82
C TYR A 415 -28.54 -4.79 16.99
N GLY A 416 -28.38 -4.37 18.24
CA GLY A 416 -27.46 -3.31 18.66
C GLY A 416 -26.01 -3.71 18.40
N ASN A 417 -25.16 -2.75 18.06
CA ASN A 417 -23.74 -3.01 17.89
C ASN A 417 -23.07 -3.26 19.25
N GLY A 418 -22.30 -4.35 19.39
CA GLY A 418 -21.49 -4.61 20.59
C GLY A 418 -22.20 -5.26 21.78
N THR A 419 -23.47 -5.64 21.67
CA THR A 419 -24.17 -6.40 22.73
C THR A 419 -24.06 -7.90 22.46
N GLU A 420 -24.05 -8.72 23.52
CA GLU A 420 -24.15 -10.18 23.40
C GLU A 420 -25.61 -10.64 23.18
N TYR A 421 -25.78 -11.62 22.29
CA TYR A 421 -27.05 -12.21 21.91
C TYR A 421 -27.01 -13.72 22.08
N ASN A 422 -28.15 -14.31 22.49
CA ASN A 422 -28.29 -15.75 22.45
C ASN A 422 -28.21 -16.23 20.99
N ILE A 423 -27.48 -17.33 20.77
CA ILE A 423 -27.39 -17.98 19.46
C ILE A 423 -28.77 -18.38 18.93
N ARG A 424 -29.68 -18.78 19.84
CA ARG A 424 -31.10 -19.03 19.60
C ARG A 424 -31.95 -18.02 20.37
N PRO A 425 -32.49 -16.98 19.74
CA PRO A 425 -33.48 -16.13 20.38
C PRO A 425 -34.83 -16.85 20.44
N ASP A 426 -35.51 -16.80 21.59
CA ASP A 426 -36.78 -17.52 21.85
C ASP A 426 -37.96 -17.03 20.99
N ASN A 427 -37.77 -15.91 20.29
CA ASN A 427 -38.84 -15.19 19.60
C ASN A 427 -38.34 -14.64 18.25
N ILE A 428 -37.80 -15.53 17.42
CA ILE A 428 -37.61 -15.24 15.98
C ILE A 428 -39.00 -15.05 15.38
N ASP A 429 -39.27 -13.84 14.89
CA ASP A 429 -40.42 -13.60 14.05
C ASP A 429 -40.09 -14.11 12.64
N TRP A 430 -40.56 -15.30 12.32
CA TRP A 430 -40.33 -15.91 11.01
C TRP A 430 -41.12 -15.21 9.91
N ASP A 431 -42.12 -14.40 10.21
CA ASP A 431 -43.03 -13.83 9.21
C ASP A 431 -42.88 -12.33 9.02
N SER A 432 -42.08 -11.66 9.87
CA SER A 432 -41.64 -10.28 9.67
C SER A 432 -40.13 -10.18 9.44
N ASN A 433 -39.68 -9.01 8.96
CA ASN A 433 -38.26 -8.72 8.72
C ASN A 433 -37.57 -9.80 7.87
N LEU A 434 -38.07 -9.97 6.65
CA LEU A 434 -37.58 -10.96 5.70
C LEU A 434 -36.71 -10.30 4.64
N ILE A 435 -35.58 -10.94 4.34
CA ILE A 435 -34.75 -10.63 3.19
C ILE A 435 -34.75 -11.82 2.25
N TYR A 436 -34.92 -11.54 0.96
CA TYR A 436 -34.82 -12.51 -0.11
C TYR A 436 -33.51 -12.32 -0.83
N VAL A 437 -32.76 -13.40 -0.98
CA VAL A 437 -31.40 -13.37 -1.52
C VAL A 437 -31.26 -14.45 -2.56
N ASN A 438 -30.81 -14.07 -3.76
CA ASN A 438 -30.39 -15.05 -4.75
C ASN A 438 -28.89 -15.30 -4.60
N ILE A 439 -28.51 -16.53 -4.25
CA ILE A 439 -27.13 -16.96 -4.11
C ILE A 439 -26.73 -17.66 -5.41
N SER A 440 -26.06 -16.91 -6.29
CA SER A 440 -25.51 -17.47 -7.52
C SER A 440 -24.25 -18.29 -7.25
N ALA A 441 -23.85 -19.14 -8.20
CA ALA A 441 -22.63 -19.95 -8.09
C ALA A 441 -21.34 -19.12 -7.95
N SER A 442 -21.36 -17.83 -8.30
CA SER A 442 -20.20 -16.93 -8.15
C SER A 442 -20.09 -16.29 -6.76
N VAL A 443 -21.12 -16.43 -5.91
CA VAL A 443 -21.08 -15.90 -4.55
C VAL A 443 -20.40 -16.91 -3.65
N PRO A 444 -19.25 -16.58 -3.02
CA PRO A 444 -18.57 -17.49 -2.11
C PRO A 444 -19.42 -17.73 -0.86
N VAL A 445 -19.51 -19.01 -0.47
CA VAL A 445 -20.13 -19.46 0.77
C VAL A 445 -19.05 -20.02 1.69
N THR A 446 -18.94 -19.48 2.90
CA THR A 446 -18.02 -19.99 3.93
C THR A 446 -18.84 -20.57 5.07
N VAL A 447 -18.55 -21.79 5.49
CA VAL A 447 -19.36 -22.52 6.47
C VAL A 447 -18.53 -22.81 7.71
N PHE A 448 -19.10 -22.47 8.87
CA PHE A 448 -18.73 -23.05 10.16
C PHE A 448 -19.71 -24.19 10.47
N ASP A 449 -19.21 -25.38 10.74
CA ASP A 449 -20.02 -26.53 11.14
C ASP A 449 -19.37 -27.18 12.37
N SER A 450 -20.00 -27.01 13.54
CA SER A 450 -19.45 -27.49 14.80
C SER A 450 -19.52 -29.02 14.93
N SER A 451 -20.34 -29.70 14.10
CA SER A 451 -20.43 -31.16 14.08
C SER A 451 -19.24 -31.83 13.38
N LYS A 452 -18.50 -31.08 12.56
CA LYS A 452 -17.30 -31.58 11.90
C LYS A 452 -16.15 -31.74 12.90
N ARG A 453 -15.22 -32.63 12.58
CA ARG A 453 -14.00 -32.84 13.37
C ARG A 453 -13.20 -31.54 13.50
N THR A 454 -12.56 -31.34 14.65
CA THR A 454 -11.63 -30.23 14.90
C THR A 454 -10.64 -30.05 13.75
N GLY A 455 -10.42 -28.80 13.32
CA GLY A 455 -9.59 -28.47 12.17
C GLY A 455 -10.29 -28.60 10.80
N LYS A 456 -11.52 -29.11 10.76
CA LYS A 456 -12.38 -29.14 9.56
C LYS A 456 -13.73 -28.45 9.77
N GLN A 457 -13.87 -27.71 10.87
CA GLN A 457 -15.09 -27.02 11.23
C GLN A 457 -15.36 -25.80 10.34
N VAL A 458 -14.33 -25.23 9.70
CA VAL A 458 -14.47 -24.11 8.78
C VAL A 458 -14.01 -24.52 7.39
N TYR A 459 -14.85 -24.32 6.37
CA TYR A 459 -14.57 -24.70 4.99
C TYR A 459 -15.29 -23.81 3.97
N SER A 460 -14.82 -23.83 2.73
CA SER A 460 -15.57 -23.26 1.59
C SER A 460 -16.72 -24.20 1.24
N GLY A 461 -17.95 -23.72 1.42
CA GLY A 461 -19.16 -24.46 1.12
C GLY A 461 -19.86 -23.95 -0.14
N THR A 462 -21.13 -24.29 -0.22
CA THR A 462 -22.05 -24.01 -1.31
C THR A 462 -23.42 -23.63 -0.75
N TYR A 463 -24.34 -23.24 -1.64
CA TYR A 463 -25.74 -23.02 -1.29
C TYR A 463 -26.38 -24.21 -0.56
N ASP A 464 -25.95 -25.44 -0.87
CA ASP A 464 -26.53 -26.66 -0.29
C ASP A 464 -26.11 -26.94 1.14
N ASP A 465 -25.06 -26.27 1.62
CA ASP A 465 -24.62 -26.37 3.02
C ASP A 465 -25.46 -25.50 3.96
N ILE A 466 -26.39 -24.70 3.44
CA ILE A 466 -27.31 -23.87 4.21
C ILE A 466 -28.54 -24.70 4.58
N LYS A 467 -28.70 -24.98 5.88
CA LYS A 467 -29.89 -25.60 6.46
C LYS A 467 -30.96 -24.52 6.68
N ASP A 468 -32.16 -24.71 6.18
CA ASP A 468 -33.28 -23.79 6.37
C ASP A 468 -34.36 -24.38 7.28
N TYR A 469 -35.05 -23.52 8.03
CA TYR A 469 -36.08 -23.92 9.00
C TYR A 469 -37.21 -24.75 8.36
N SER A 470 -37.64 -24.40 7.15
CA SER A 470 -38.78 -25.06 6.48
C SER A 470 -38.54 -26.55 6.20
N HIS A 471 -37.29 -26.97 5.99
CA HIS A 471 -36.94 -28.37 5.73
C HIS A 471 -36.25 -29.05 6.91
N ASN A 472 -35.53 -28.29 7.75
CA ASN A 472 -34.66 -28.85 8.81
C ASN A 472 -35.21 -28.60 10.22
N GLY A 473 -36.33 -27.89 10.37
CA GLY A 473 -36.86 -27.51 11.68
C GLY A 473 -35.83 -26.69 12.45
N ASP A 474 -35.64 -27.01 13.73
CA ASP A 474 -34.73 -26.30 14.64
C ASP A 474 -33.23 -26.42 14.29
N GLU A 475 -32.84 -27.28 13.35
CA GLU A 475 -31.45 -27.37 12.87
C GLU A 475 -31.10 -26.36 11.76
N TYR A 476 -31.75 -25.20 11.71
CA TYR A 476 -31.50 -24.18 10.69
C TYR A 476 -30.13 -23.49 10.86
N SER A 477 -29.61 -22.93 9.77
CA SER A 477 -28.38 -22.14 9.76
C SER A 477 -28.63 -20.70 10.20
N ARG A 478 -27.64 -20.14 10.89
CA ARG A 478 -27.46 -18.69 10.99
C ARG A 478 -26.65 -18.23 9.79
N VAL A 479 -26.97 -17.05 9.26
CA VAL A 479 -26.31 -16.51 8.09
C VAL A 479 -25.90 -15.06 8.31
N LEU A 480 -24.68 -14.74 7.87
CA LEU A 480 -24.18 -13.38 7.73
C LEU A 480 -23.99 -13.10 6.23
N LEU A 481 -24.73 -12.13 5.74
CA LEU A 481 -24.74 -11.71 4.35
C LEU A 481 -23.95 -10.42 4.20
N LYS A 482 -23.05 -10.38 3.22
CA LYS A 482 -22.31 -9.17 2.88
C LYS A 482 -22.70 -8.65 1.51
N TYR A 483 -23.14 -7.40 1.46
CA TYR A 483 -23.43 -6.71 0.20
C TYR A 483 -22.42 -5.61 -0.07
N ARG A 484 -22.24 -5.29 -1.36
CA ARG A 484 -21.59 -4.08 -1.84
C ARG A 484 -22.42 -3.49 -2.96
N SER A 485 -22.84 -2.23 -2.84
CA SER A 485 -23.63 -1.54 -3.85
C SER A 485 -24.85 -2.37 -4.29
N SER A 486 -25.57 -2.92 -3.29
CA SER A 486 -26.72 -3.81 -3.46
C SER A 486 -26.44 -5.19 -4.08
N GLU A 487 -25.20 -5.50 -4.42
CA GLU A 487 -24.80 -6.82 -4.92
C GLU A 487 -24.30 -7.70 -3.76
N LEU A 488 -24.82 -8.92 -3.65
CA LEU A 488 -24.33 -9.90 -2.67
C LEU A 488 -22.92 -10.35 -3.04
N LYS A 489 -21.99 -10.23 -2.09
CA LYS A 489 -20.56 -10.52 -2.31
C LYS A 489 -20.05 -11.74 -1.57
N GLU A 490 -20.66 -12.10 -0.45
CA GLU A 490 -20.20 -13.20 0.39
C GLU A 490 -21.33 -13.64 1.33
N VAL A 491 -21.42 -14.95 1.55
CA VAL A 491 -22.33 -15.56 2.54
C VAL A 491 -21.49 -16.36 3.52
N ILE A 492 -21.68 -16.07 4.81
CA ILE A 492 -21.05 -16.78 5.91
C ILE A 492 -22.16 -17.54 6.64
N VAL A 493 -22.00 -18.84 6.78
CA VAL A 493 -23.00 -19.78 7.31
C VAL A 493 -22.49 -20.37 8.61
N PHE A 494 -23.36 -20.44 9.61
CA PHE A 494 -23.05 -21.09 10.87
C PHE A 494 -24.06 -22.22 11.12
N ASN A 495 -23.59 -23.44 10.94
CA ASN A 495 -24.24 -24.72 11.25
C ASN A 495 -23.75 -25.19 12.62
N ASP A 496 -24.09 -24.46 13.66
CA ASP A 496 -23.74 -24.90 15.00
C ASP A 496 -24.77 -25.90 15.53
N SER A 497 -24.29 -26.91 16.25
CA SER A 497 -25.10 -27.90 16.96
C SER A 497 -25.71 -27.33 18.24
N SER A 498 -25.29 -26.14 18.69
CA SER A 498 -25.87 -25.47 19.85
C SER A 498 -27.27 -24.90 19.61
N LEU A 499 -27.78 -24.98 18.38
CA LEU A 499 -29.17 -24.73 18.00
C LEU A 499 -30.08 -25.96 18.21
N ALA A 500 -29.52 -27.17 18.25
CA ALA A 500 -30.25 -28.45 18.37
C ALA A 500 -30.37 -28.97 19.82
N GLU A 501 -29.67 -28.33 20.77
CA GLU A 501 -29.78 -28.54 22.23
C GLU A 501 -30.63 -27.42 22.85
#